data_AF-A0A495J080-F1
#
_entry.id   AF-A0A495J080-F1
#
_cell.length_a   1.000
_cell.length_b   1.000
_cell.length_c   1.000
_cell.angle_alpha   90.00
_cell.angle_beta   90.00
_cell.angle_gamma   90.00
#
_symmetry.space_group_name_H-M   'P 1'
#
loop_
_entity.id
_entity.type
_entity.pdbx_description
1 polymer ?
#
loop_
_entity_poly.entity_id
_entity_poly.type
_entity_poly.pdbx_seq_one_letter_code
_entity_poly.pdbx_strand_id
1 'polypeptide(L)'
;MKKNIQQSLILSGSLCTALICSTLTGCHSHKTMMIADHPAVQETKGLKDYYQNYFPVGVAVNMAALSGKTAELVTKEFNSVTPENDMKISVIHPRENQYNWKNADAIVDFAVSHHIKIRGHNLLWHTQVPNWMFRDSTGALVSKEILLKRLKEHISTVVNRYKGKIYAWDVVNEAIDDNPDKYLRNSLWYQICGEDFLAKAFEYAHEADPKAALYYNDYNSENPSKREKIYKLLKNLKDAKVPIDGVGLQGHWKLNDPSPDLIRAAIDRYASLGLKIQITELDVTIRGPRTRPKPQSDNSVTLPVDSGYTEGIANLQADRYRAIFQIFRDYKQVITSVTFWNVSDRYSWLDARNGGLAGGAAASLNTPMVVRKAYPLLFDENLQRKKAYWSVVKF
;
A
#
# COMPACT_ATOMS: atom_id res chain seq x y z
N MET A 1 21.31 40.86 59.46
CA MET A 1 21.86 42.02 60.18
C MET A 1 21.26 42.06 61.58
N LYS A 2 22.13 42.06 62.61
CA LYS A 2 21.86 42.13 64.07
C LYS A 2 21.10 40.90 64.62
N LYS A 3 21.61 40.10 65.56
CA LYS A 3 22.51 40.35 66.71
C LYS A 3 23.11 39.02 67.24
N ASN A 4 24.34 39.14 67.75
CA ASN A 4 24.98 38.52 68.94
C ASN A 4 25.12 36.98 69.00
N ILE A 5 26.31 36.39 69.01
CA ILE A 5 27.50 36.47 69.92
C ILE A 5 27.31 35.63 71.20
N GLN A 6 28.10 34.53 71.24
CA GLN A 6 28.83 33.89 72.36
C GLN A 6 28.03 33.37 73.57
N GLN A 7 28.41 32.33 74.33
CA GLN A 7 29.68 31.65 74.65
C GLN A 7 29.27 30.32 75.32
N SER A 8 29.86 29.17 74.98
CA SER A 8 30.91 28.46 75.75
C SER A 8 30.53 27.98 77.17
N LEU A 9 30.58 26.66 77.42
CA LEU A 9 31.22 26.00 78.58
C LEU A 9 31.13 24.45 78.43
N ILE A 10 32.20 23.72 78.09
CA ILE A 10 33.17 22.96 78.92
C ILE A 10 32.59 21.78 79.76
N LEU A 11 33.26 20.61 79.61
CA LEU A 11 33.54 19.49 80.54
C LEU A 11 32.85 18.13 80.32
N SER A 12 33.64 17.22 79.73
CA SER A 12 34.04 15.89 80.22
C SER A 12 33.00 14.87 80.70
N GLY A 13 33.13 13.65 80.15
CA GLY A 13 33.21 12.45 81.00
C GLY A 13 32.25 11.30 80.66
N SER A 14 32.88 10.15 80.43
CA SER A 14 32.39 8.79 80.73
C SER A 14 31.59 8.01 79.68
N LEU A 15 32.21 6.90 79.27
CA LEU A 15 31.59 5.72 78.66
C LEU A 15 30.47 5.17 79.55
N CYS A 16 29.34 4.81 78.95
CA CYS A 16 28.51 3.72 79.45
C CYS A 16 27.68 3.11 78.30
N THR A 17 27.77 1.79 78.16
CA THR A 17 27.11 0.96 77.16
C THR A 17 25.66 0.73 77.56
N ALA A 18 24.69 0.96 76.66
CA ALA A 18 23.32 0.47 76.81
C ALA A 18 22.67 0.22 75.43
N LEU A 19 22.36 -1.05 75.15
CA LEU A 19 21.39 -1.47 74.14
C LEU A 19 19.98 -1.14 74.67
N ILE A 20 19.12 -0.42 73.92
CA ILE A 20 17.66 -0.68 73.79
C ILE A 20 17.13 -0.09 72.46
N CYS A 21 16.66 -0.99 71.59
CA CYS A 21 15.42 -1.00 70.79
C CYS A 21 14.80 0.27 70.15
N SER A 22 14.61 0.16 68.82
CA SER A 22 13.45 0.55 67.98
C SER A 22 12.98 2.02 67.90
N THR A 23 13.12 2.61 66.70
CA THR A 23 12.00 3.18 65.91
C THR A 23 12.43 3.36 64.44
N LEU A 24 11.83 2.59 63.54
CA LEU A 24 11.84 2.84 62.09
C LEU A 24 10.86 3.99 61.80
N THR A 25 11.37 5.21 61.60
CA THR A 25 10.58 6.29 61.02
C THR A 25 10.61 6.16 59.50
N GLY A 26 9.46 5.74 58.96
CA GLY A 26 9.21 5.67 57.54
C GLY A 26 9.20 7.06 56.88
N CYS A 27 9.75 7.11 55.68
CA CYS A 27 9.49 8.16 54.71
C CYS A 27 8.61 7.54 53.62
N HIS A 28 7.33 7.93 53.58
CA HIS A 28 6.40 7.60 52.49
C HIS A 28 6.32 8.78 51.50
N SER A 29 6.03 8.44 50.24
CA SER A 29 5.76 9.28 49.06
C SER A 29 6.95 9.43 48.10
N HIS A 30 6.89 9.13 46.81
CA HIS A 30 5.88 8.51 45.95
C HIS A 30 6.62 7.54 45.01
N LYS A 31 6.29 6.23 45.04
CA LYS A 31 6.65 5.33 43.93
C LYS A 31 5.68 5.64 42.78
N THR A 32 6.14 6.36 41.78
CA THR A 32 5.50 6.36 40.47
C THR A 32 5.64 4.96 39.89
N MET A 33 4.57 4.17 40.02
CA MET A 33 4.44 2.88 39.36
C MET A 33 4.17 3.16 37.88
N MET A 34 5.23 3.19 37.08
CA MET A 34 5.10 3.20 35.62
C MET A 34 4.68 1.79 35.18
N ILE A 35 3.39 1.58 34.98
CA ILE A 35 2.90 0.48 34.14
C ILE A 35 2.36 1.10 32.85
N ALA A 36 3.13 0.92 31.79
CA ALA A 36 2.62 0.57 30.46
C ALA A 36 3.75 -0.15 29.73
N ASP A 37 3.67 -1.49 29.77
CA ASP A 37 4.49 -2.40 28.98
C ASP A 37 4.31 -2.10 27.49
N HIS A 38 5.40 -1.71 26.83
CA HIS A 38 5.54 -1.96 25.40
C HIS A 38 6.75 -2.89 25.25
N PRO A 39 6.59 -4.09 24.65
CA PRO A 39 7.74 -4.95 24.42
C PRO A 39 8.77 -4.16 23.62
N ALA A 40 10.01 -4.14 24.13
CA ALA A 40 11.13 -3.50 23.45
C ALA A 40 11.17 -4.01 22.00
N VAL A 41 11.17 -3.07 21.06
CA VAL A 41 11.30 -3.36 19.63
C VAL A 41 12.57 -4.20 19.43
N GLN A 42 12.41 -5.43 18.97
CA GLN A 42 13.54 -6.30 18.64
C GLN A 42 14.02 -5.95 17.21
N GLU A 43 15.27 -5.49 17.06
CA GLU A 43 15.85 -5.10 15.75
C GLU A 43 15.88 -6.25 14.72
N THR A 44 15.76 -7.49 15.19
CA THR A 44 15.75 -8.70 14.37
C THR A 44 14.42 -8.92 13.65
N LYS A 45 13.29 -8.44 14.19
CA LYS A 45 11.96 -8.64 13.60
C LYS A 45 11.75 -7.73 12.38
N GLY A 46 11.17 -8.28 11.32
CA GLY A 46 10.60 -7.54 10.19
C GLY A 46 9.11 -7.27 10.37
N LEU A 47 8.54 -6.42 9.51
CA LEU A 47 7.13 -6.02 9.54
C LEU A 47 6.19 -7.23 9.48
N LYS A 48 6.49 -8.21 8.62
CA LYS A 48 5.78 -9.50 8.52
C LYS A 48 5.67 -10.24 9.86
N ASP A 49 6.65 -10.13 10.74
CA ASP A 49 6.69 -10.87 12.01
C ASP A 49 5.73 -10.28 13.04
N TYR A 50 5.52 -8.95 13.02
CA TYR A 50 4.53 -8.27 13.86
C TYR A 50 3.10 -8.60 13.43
N TYR A 51 2.88 -8.93 12.16
CA TYR A 51 1.57 -9.16 11.57
C TYR A 51 1.25 -10.63 11.28
N GLN A 52 2.11 -11.57 11.70
CA GLN A 52 1.97 -13.01 11.40
C GLN A 52 0.61 -13.61 11.80
N ASN A 53 0.00 -13.11 12.88
CA ASN A 53 -1.31 -13.55 13.39
C ASN A 53 -2.49 -12.72 12.87
N TYR A 54 -2.24 -11.83 11.89
CA TYR A 54 -3.24 -10.93 11.31
C TYR A 54 -3.37 -11.19 9.81
N PHE A 55 -2.33 -10.91 9.04
CA PHE A 55 -2.32 -11.05 7.58
C PHE A 55 -0.89 -11.04 7.03
N PRO A 56 -0.65 -11.62 5.84
CA PRO A 56 0.54 -11.37 5.05
C PRO A 56 0.75 -9.88 4.80
N VAL A 57 2.01 -9.45 4.85
CA VAL A 57 2.44 -8.10 4.51
C VAL A 57 3.22 -8.16 3.21
N GLY A 58 2.70 -7.46 2.20
CA GLY A 58 3.22 -7.46 0.86
C GLY A 58 3.93 -6.16 0.46
N VAL A 59 4.68 -6.24 -0.64
CA VAL A 59 5.27 -5.06 -1.27
C VAL A 59 5.30 -5.20 -2.79
N ALA A 60 5.01 -4.11 -3.51
CA ALA A 60 5.18 -4.08 -4.96
C ALA A 60 6.66 -3.95 -5.32
N VAL A 61 7.10 -4.78 -6.26
CA VAL A 61 8.51 -4.92 -6.66
C VAL A 61 8.68 -4.82 -8.17
N ASN A 62 9.88 -4.41 -8.56
CA ASN A 62 10.39 -4.51 -9.92
C ASN A 62 11.80 -5.14 -9.86
N MET A 63 12.48 -5.24 -11.00
CA MET A 63 13.81 -5.87 -11.09
C MET A 63 14.86 -5.29 -10.14
N ALA A 64 14.79 -3.99 -9.80
CA ALA A 64 15.74 -3.37 -8.88
C ALA A 64 15.57 -3.84 -7.42
N ALA A 65 14.42 -4.43 -7.08
CA ALA A 65 14.14 -4.96 -5.75
C ALA A 65 14.64 -6.40 -5.54
N LEU A 66 15.18 -7.05 -6.58
CA LEU A 66 15.61 -8.46 -6.53
C LEU A 66 17.09 -8.63 -6.17
N SER A 67 17.83 -7.56 -5.89
CA SER A 67 19.25 -7.63 -5.52
C SER A 67 19.67 -6.58 -4.49
N GLY A 68 20.84 -6.82 -3.87
CA GLY A 68 21.49 -5.92 -2.93
C GLY A 68 20.64 -5.59 -1.69
N LYS A 69 20.86 -4.41 -1.11
CA LYS A 69 20.17 -3.96 0.10
C LYS A 69 18.65 -3.91 -0.02
N THR A 70 18.12 -3.70 -1.23
CA THR A 70 16.66 -3.71 -1.45
C THR A 70 16.10 -5.11 -1.30
N ALA A 71 16.77 -6.14 -1.84
CA ALA A 71 16.36 -7.54 -1.66
C ALA A 71 16.47 -7.99 -0.20
N GLU A 72 17.54 -7.60 0.49
CA GLU A 72 17.70 -7.85 1.94
C GLU A 72 16.54 -7.24 2.72
N LEU A 73 16.15 -6.00 2.40
CA LEU A 73 14.99 -5.36 3.03
C LEU A 73 13.69 -6.10 2.69
N VAL A 74 13.46 -6.45 1.42
CA VAL A 74 12.25 -7.15 0.98
C VAL A 74 12.08 -8.46 1.72
N THR A 75 13.14 -9.28 1.77
CA THR A 75 13.13 -10.60 2.41
C THR A 75 13.04 -10.51 3.93
N LYS A 76 13.59 -9.45 4.55
CA LYS A 76 13.45 -9.20 5.99
C LYS A 76 12.02 -8.76 6.35
N GLU A 77 11.45 -7.82 5.63
CA GLU A 77 10.24 -7.10 6.07
C GLU A 77 8.93 -7.70 5.56
N PHE A 78 8.93 -8.40 4.42
CA PHE A 78 7.70 -8.82 3.73
C PHE A 78 7.62 -10.34 3.50
N ASN A 79 6.40 -10.86 3.37
CA ASN A 79 6.12 -12.26 3.03
C ASN A 79 5.13 -12.42 1.85
N SER A 80 4.86 -11.32 1.15
CA SER A 80 4.21 -11.32 -0.16
C SER A 80 4.85 -10.29 -1.08
N VAL A 81 4.82 -10.51 -2.39
CA VAL A 81 5.21 -9.52 -3.41
C VAL A 81 4.16 -9.41 -4.51
N THR A 82 4.13 -8.25 -5.15
CA THR A 82 3.33 -7.98 -6.35
C THR A 82 4.26 -7.40 -7.43
N PRO A 83 4.35 -7.97 -8.63
CA PRO A 83 5.07 -7.32 -9.74
C PRO A 83 4.39 -6.00 -10.12
N GLU A 84 5.07 -4.87 -9.91
CA GLU A 84 4.50 -3.52 -10.06
C GLU A 84 4.02 -3.24 -11.49
N ASN A 85 4.81 -3.67 -12.48
CA ASN A 85 4.53 -3.51 -13.90
C ASN A 85 4.78 -4.78 -14.71
N ASP A 86 5.67 -5.65 -14.24
CA ASP A 86 6.21 -6.74 -15.02
C ASP A 86 5.21 -7.85 -15.38
N MET A 87 4.02 -7.86 -14.76
CA MET A 87 2.91 -8.75 -15.11
C MET A 87 1.74 -8.06 -15.83
N LYS A 88 1.83 -6.76 -16.12
CA LYS A 88 0.79 -6.05 -16.89
C LYS A 88 0.80 -6.50 -18.35
N ILE A 89 -0.38 -6.48 -18.98
CA ILE A 89 -0.58 -7.06 -20.31
C ILE A 89 0.34 -6.48 -21.40
N SER A 90 0.63 -5.17 -21.43
CA SER A 90 1.59 -4.63 -22.40
C SER A 90 3.03 -5.09 -22.20
N VAL A 91 3.38 -5.48 -20.97
CA VAL A 91 4.72 -5.96 -20.64
C VAL A 91 4.85 -7.45 -20.92
N ILE A 92 3.89 -8.25 -20.45
CA ILE A 92 3.89 -9.71 -20.65
C ILE A 92 3.51 -10.12 -22.08
N HIS A 93 2.55 -9.46 -22.72
CA HIS A 93 1.97 -9.87 -24.00
C HIS A 93 1.98 -8.72 -25.04
N PRO A 94 3.17 -8.17 -25.40
CA PRO A 94 3.30 -6.97 -26.21
C PRO A 94 2.80 -7.13 -27.66
N ARG A 95 2.79 -8.35 -28.22
CA ARG A 95 2.30 -8.67 -29.57
C ARG A 95 1.54 -9.99 -29.56
N GLU A 96 0.59 -10.17 -30.48
CA GLU A 96 -0.36 -11.31 -30.51
C GLU A 96 0.29 -12.69 -30.38
N ASN A 97 1.47 -12.88 -30.95
CA ASN A 97 2.19 -14.15 -30.93
C ASN A 97 3.53 -14.04 -30.18
N GLN A 98 3.69 -13.05 -29.29
CA GLN A 98 4.95 -12.80 -28.58
C GLN A 98 4.69 -12.44 -27.12
N TYR A 99 5.20 -13.30 -26.23
CA TYR A 99 5.27 -13.03 -24.81
C TYR A 99 6.67 -12.62 -24.36
N ASN A 100 6.74 -11.76 -23.34
CA ASN A 100 7.98 -11.39 -22.66
C ASN A 100 7.89 -11.83 -21.19
N TRP A 101 8.57 -12.93 -20.87
CA TRP A 101 8.54 -13.55 -19.55
C TRP A 101 9.66 -13.10 -18.62
N LYS A 102 10.72 -12.47 -19.17
CA LYS A 102 12.01 -12.30 -18.50
C LYS A 102 11.88 -11.73 -17.08
N ASN A 103 11.22 -10.58 -16.94
CA ASN A 103 11.16 -9.91 -15.64
C ASN A 103 10.16 -10.58 -14.69
N ALA A 104 9.00 -11.01 -15.22
CA ALA A 104 7.99 -11.68 -14.42
C ALA A 104 8.50 -13.02 -13.85
N ASP A 105 9.19 -13.81 -14.67
CA ASP A 105 9.86 -15.05 -14.23
C ASP A 105 10.90 -14.75 -13.15
N ALA A 106 11.76 -13.74 -13.34
CA ALA A 106 12.78 -13.39 -12.35
C ALA A 106 12.18 -12.98 -10.99
N ILE A 107 11.07 -12.22 -10.99
CA ILE A 107 10.37 -11.86 -9.76
C ILE A 107 9.74 -13.10 -9.11
N VAL A 108 9.12 -13.98 -9.90
CA VAL A 108 8.52 -15.23 -9.41
C VAL A 108 9.59 -16.14 -8.82
N ASP A 109 10.72 -16.30 -9.48
CA ASP A 109 11.83 -17.15 -9.03
C ASP A 109 12.48 -16.60 -7.76
N PHE A 110 12.67 -15.28 -7.65
CA PHE A 110 13.09 -14.62 -6.42
C PHE A 110 12.11 -14.89 -5.27
N ALA A 111 10.81 -14.71 -5.51
CA ALA A 111 9.81 -14.91 -4.46
C ALA A 111 9.75 -16.38 -4.01
N VAL A 112 9.80 -17.33 -4.96
CA VAL A 112 9.81 -18.77 -4.67
C VAL A 112 11.06 -19.17 -3.88
N SER A 113 12.25 -18.71 -4.26
CA SER A 113 13.51 -19.05 -3.57
C SER A 113 13.58 -18.49 -2.15
N HIS A 114 12.84 -17.42 -1.87
CA HIS A 114 12.72 -16.81 -0.54
C HIS A 114 11.44 -17.19 0.22
N HIS A 115 10.63 -18.11 -0.29
CA HIS A 115 9.35 -18.52 0.30
C HIS A 115 8.35 -17.36 0.52
N ILE A 116 8.35 -16.40 -0.40
CA ILE A 116 7.48 -15.22 -0.41
C ILE A 116 6.29 -15.51 -1.32
N LYS A 117 5.07 -15.20 -0.86
CA LYS A 117 3.84 -15.34 -1.66
C LYS A 117 3.82 -14.34 -2.81
N ILE A 118 3.11 -14.65 -3.90
CA ILE A 118 3.04 -13.76 -5.06
C ILE A 118 1.59 -13.44 -5.41
N ARG A 119 1.27 -12.15 -5.50
CA ARG A 119 0.04 -11.65 -6.13
C ARG A 119 0.33 -11.30 -7.58
N GLY A 120 -0.46 -11.83 -8.51
CA GLY A 120 -0.36 -11.46 -9.92
C GLY A 120 -1.15 -10.18 -10.21
N HIS A 121 -0.48 -9.18 -10.80
CA HIS A 121 -1.06 -7.89 -11.14
C HIS A 121 -0.67 -7.47 -12.56
N ASN A 122 -1.58 -7.44 -13.53
CA ASN A 122 -2.98 -7.86 -13.51
C ASN A 122 -3.34 -8.47 -14.87
N LEU A 123 -4.47 -9.17 -14.96
CA LEU A 123 -4.87 -9.92 -16.16
C LEU A 123 -5.71 -9.09 -17.15
N LEU A 124 -6.51 -8.16 -16.64
CA LEU A 124 -7.35 -7.27 -17.45
C LEU A 124 -7.37 -5.88 -16.83
N TRP A 125 -6.95 -4.89 -17.61
CA TRP A 125 -7.03 -3.48 -17.27
C TRP A 125 -7.38 -2.65 -18.51
N HIS A 126 -7.87 -1.43 -18.29
CA HIS A 126 -8.25 -0.53 -19.40
C HIS A 126 -7.05 0.24 -19.98
N THR A 127 -5.93 0.30 -19.25
CA THR A 127 -4.70 0.97 -19.67
C THR A 127 -3.56 -0.05 -19.77
N GLN A 128 -2.47 0.35 -20.43
CA GLN A 128 -1.32 -0.50 -20.72
C GLN A 128 -1.72 -1.78 -21.46
N VAL A 129 -2.63 -1.65 -22.44
CA VAL A 129 -3.04 -2.74 -23.33
C VAL A 129 -2.55 -2.48 -24.74
N PRO A 130 -1.80 -3.40 -25.37
CA PRO A 130 -1.36 -3.24 -26.75
C PRO A 130 -2.51 -3.18 -27.75
N ASN A 131 -2.38 -2.34 -28.78
CA ASN A 131 -3.42 -2.15 -29.80
C ASN A 131 -3.83 -3.44 -30.52
N TRP A 132 -2.91 -4.40 -30.69
CA TRP A 132 -3.21 -5.67 -31.35
C TRP A 132 -4.34 -6.43 -30.66
N MET A 133 -4.57 -6.22 -29.36
CA MET A 133 -5.67 -6.84 -28.63
C MET A 133 -7.02 -6.43 -29.22
N PHE A 134 -7.17 -5.12 -29.50
CA PHE A 134 -8.44 -4.51 -29.90
C PHE A 134 -8.60 -4.33 -31.40
N ARG A 135 -7.51 -4.38 -32.17
CA ARG A 135 -7.51 -4.04 -33.59
C ARG A 135 -7.03 -5.19 -34.46
N ASP A 136 -7.52 -5.22 -35.70
CA ASP A 136 -7.02 -6.13 -36.74
C ASP A 136 -5.83 -5.50 -37.50
N SER A 137 -5.35 -6.18 -38.54
CA SER A 137 -4.23 -5.73 -39.38
C SER A 137 -4.53 -4.48 -40.20
N THR A 138 -5.81 -4.12 -40.38
CA THR A 138 -6.24 -2.87 -41.06
C THR A 138 -6.33 -1.70 -40.09
N GLY A 139 -6.26 -1.97 -38.78
CA GLY A 139 -6.45 -0.99 -37.72
C GLY A 139 -7.91 -0.81 -37.30
N ALA A 140 -8.86 -1.56 -37.86
CA ALA A 140 -10.26 -1.55 -37.43
C ALA A 140 -10.42 -2.26 -36.07
N LEU A 141 -11.47 -1.91 -35.30
CA LEU A 141 -11.80 -2.63 -34.07
C LEU A 141 -12.25 -4.05 -34.39
N VAL A 142 -11.79 -5.02 -33.62
CA VAL A 142 -12.21 -6.41 -33.78
C VAL A 142 -13.59 -6.66 -33.18
N SER A 143 -14.22 -7.78 -33.57
CA SER A 143 -15.49 -8.20 -33.01
C SER A 143 -15.37 -8.64 -31.54
N LYS A 144 -16.51 -8.70 -30.85
CA LYS A 144 -16.60 -9.22 -29.48
C LYS A 144 -16.02 -10.62 -29.35
N GLU A 145 -16.28 -11.49 -30.32
CA GLU A 145 -15.83 -12.89 -30.33
C GLU A 145 -14.30 -12.96 -30.42
N ILE A 146 -13.70 -12.14 -31.29
CA ILE A 146 -12.24 -12.08 -31.43
C ILE A 146 -11.60 -11.53 -30.16
N LEU A 147 -12.15 -10.45 -29.59
CA LEU A 147 -11.59 -9.85 -28.37
C LEU A 147 -11.69 -10.80 -27.18
N LEU A 148 -12.82 -11.48 -26.99
CA LEU A 148 -12.98 -12.47 -25.92
C LEU A 148 -12.09 -13.69 -26.12
N LYS A 149 -11.85 -14.12 -27.36
CA LYS A 149 -10.89 -15.19 -27.68
C LYS A 149 -9.47 -14.78 -27.29
N ARG A 150 -9.02 -13.60 -27.72
CA ARG A 150 -7.69 -13.06 -27.38
C ARG A 150 -7.52 -12.89 -25.87
N LEU A 151 -8.56 -12.43 -25.18
CA LEU A 151 -8.57 -12.32 -23.73
C LEU A 151 -8.45 -13.70 -23.06
N LYS A 152 -9.21 -14.71 -23.51
CA LYS A 152 -9.12 -16.08 -23.00
C LYS A 152 -7.71 -16.64 -23.18
N GLU A 153 -7.14 -16.49 -24.37
CA GLU A 153 -5.79 -16.97 -24.69
C GLU A 153 -4.74 -16.29 -23.82
N HIS A 154 -4.82 -14.96 -23.64
CA HIS A 154 -3.93 -14.22 -22.74
C HIS A 154 -4.03 -14.72 -21.29
N ILE A 155 -5.23 -14.73 -20.72
CA ILE A 155 -5.46 -15.15 -19.33
C ILE A 155 -5.00 -16.59 -19.13
N SER A 156 -5.41 -17.50 -20.01
CA SER A 156 -5.06 -18.92 -19.90
C SER A 156 -3.55 -19.12 -19.96
N THR A 157 -2.85 -18.44 -20.88
CA THR A 157 -1.39 -18.59 -21.03
C THR A 157 -0.65 -18.08 -19.80
N VAL A 158 -1.01 -16.89 -19.31
CA VAL A 158 -0.33 -16.28 -18.15
C VAL A 158 -0.62 -17.03 -16.86
N VAL A 159 -1.89 -17.35 -16.60
CA VAL A 159 -2.29 -18.05 -15.38
C VAL A 159 -1.72 -19.48 -15.37
N ASN A 160 -1.77 -20.21 -16.48
CA ASN A 160 -1.19 -21.56 -16.54
C ASN A 160 0.33 -21.56 -16.31
N ARG A 161 1.06 -20.57 -16.82
CA ARG A 161 2.52 -20.47 -16.63
C ARG A 161 2.89 -20.40 -15.15
N TYR A 162 2.12 -19.66 -14.35
CA TYR A 162 2.41 -19.42 -12.94
C TYR A 162 1.51 -20.21 -11.98
N LYS A 163 0.80 -21.20 -12.51
CA LYS A 163 -0.12 -22.08 -11.75
C LYS A 163 0.57 -22.66 -10.53
N GLY A 164 -0.08 -22.54 -9.38
CA GLY A 164 0.46 -23.01 -8.09
C GLY A 164 1.60 -22.17 -7.48
N LYS A 165 2.10 -21.14 -8.18
CA LYS A 165 3.07 -20.17 -7.62
C LYS A 165 2.41 -18.85 -7.19
N ILE A 166 1.36 -18.46 -7.90
CA ILE A 166 0.57 -17.25 -7.60
C ILE A 166 -0.60 -17.63 -6.70
N TYR A 167 -0.74 -16.99 -5.54
CA TYR A 167 -1.82 -17.30 -4.61
C TYR A 167 -3.09 -16.50 -4.89
N ALA A 168 -2.95 -15.33 -5.52
CA ALA A 168 -4.06 -14.44 -5.85
C ALA A 168 -3.79 -13.66 -7.14
N TRP A 169 -4.82 -13.46 -7.95
CA TRP A 169 -4.77 -12.64 -9.16
C TRP A 169 -5.70 -11.43 -9.03
N ASP A 170 -5.19 -10.25 -9.37
CA ASP A 170 -6.03 -9.13 -9.77
C ASP A 170 -6.51 -9.42 -11.20
N VAL A 171 -7.70 -10.03 -11.31
CA VAL A 171 -8.25 -10.49 -12.60
C VAL A 171 -8.73 -9.29 -13.41
N VAL A 172 -9.50 -8.41 -12.79
CA VAL A 172 -10.00 -7.17 -13.40
C VAL A 172 -9.56 -6.00 -12.53
N ASN A 173 -8.89 -5.03 -13.15
CA ASN A 173 -8.43 -3.80 -12.52
C ASN A 173 -9.24 -2.59 -13.04
N GLU A 174 -9.76 -1.76 -12.13
CA GLU A 174 -10.27 -0.40 -12.40
C GLU A 174 -11.36 -0.27 -13.48
N ALA A 175 -12.30 -1.21 -13.51
CA ALA A 175 -13.39 -1.21 -14.48
C ALA A 175 -14.49 -0.16 -14.17
N ILE A 176 -14.59 0.34 -12.94
CA ILE A 176 -15.62 1.29 -12.52
C ILE A 176 -15.13 2.72 -12.78
N ASP A 177 -16.02 3.56 -13.32
CA ASP A 177 -15.72 4.97 -13.62
C ASP A 177 -15.69 5.80 -12.32
N ASP A 178 -14.88 6.85 -12.26
CA ASP A 178 -14.87 7.77 -11.11
C ASP A 178 -16.05 8.76 -11.15
N ASN A 179 -16.59 9.05 -12.34
CA ASN A 179 -17.73 9.95 -12.50
C ASN A 179 -18.98 9.32 -11.85
N PRO A 180 -19.68 10.00 -10.92
CA PRO A 180 -20.86 9.45 -10.25
C PRO A 180 -22.00 9.08 -11.21
N ASP A 181 -22.08 9.73 -12.38
CA ASP A 181 -23.13 9.52 -13.39
C ASP A 181 -22.82 8.37 -14.35
N LYS A 182 -21.62 7.78 -14.26
CA LYS A 182 -21.19 6.65 -15.09
C LYS A 182 -20.95 5.42 -14.24
N TYR A 183 -21.40 4.27 -14.74
CA TYR A 183 -21.19 2.98 -14.09
C TYR A 183 -19.81 2.40 -14.42
N LEU A 184 -19.69 1.78 -15.60
CA LEU A 184 -18.42 1.26 -16.11
C LEU A 184 -17.63 2.33 -16.85
N ARG A 185 -16.31 2.23 -16.76
CA ARG A 185 -15.38 3.03 -17.54
C ARG A 185 -15.57 2.73 -19.03
N ASN A 186 -15.60 3.78 -19.85
CA ASN A 186 -15.74 3.66 -21.30
C ASN A 186 -14.46 3.16 -22.01
N SER A 187 -14.00 1.97 -21.64
CA SER A 187 -12.81 1.29 -22.20
C SER A 187 -13.13 0.58 -23.51
N LEU A 188 -12.11 0.26 -24.32
CA LEU A 188 -12.31 -0.55 -25.53
C LEU A 188 -12.85 -1.96 -25.20
N TRP A 189 -12.52 -2.51 -24.03
CA TRP A 189 -13.16 -3.73 -23.53
C TRP A 189 -14.68 -3.59 -23.45
N TYR A 190 -15.15 -2.51 -22.81
CA TYR A 190 -16.59 -2.24 -22.66
C TYR A 190 -17.27 -1.89 -23.99
N GLN A 191 -16.63 -1.06 -24.82
CA GLN A 191 -17.18 -0.66 -26.13
C GLN A 191 -17.37 -1.85 -27.08
N ILE A 192 -16.46 -2.83 -27.05
CA ILE A 192 -16.49 -3.99 -27.94
C ILE A 192 -17.32 -5.15 -27.35
N CYS A 193 -17.16 -5.44 -26.05
CA CYS A 193 -17.78 -6.63 -25.43
C CYS A 193 -19.04 -6.36 -24.63
N GLY A 194 -19.38 -5.11 -24.31
CA GLY A 194 -20.37 -4.80 -23.27
C GLY A 194 -19.83 -5.22 -21.89
N GLU A 195 -20.70 -5.67 -20.98
CA GLU A 195 -20.29 -6.10 -19.63
C GLU A 195 -19.65 -7.50 -19.60
N ASP A 196 -19.81 -8.30 -20.66
CA ASP A 196 -19.42 -9.72 -20.69
C ASP A 196 -17.95 -9.97 -20.37
N PHE A 197 -17.04 -9.03 -20.70
CA PHE A 197 -15.61 -9.20 -20.43
C PHE A 197 -15.31 -9.38 -18.93
N LEU A 198 -16.16 -8.82 -18.06
CA LEU A 198 -16.00 -8.88 -16.61
C LEU A 198 -16.14 -10.32 -16.13
N ALA A 199 -17.31 -10.94 -16.35
CA ALA A 199 -17.56 -12.33 -15.96
C ALA A 199 -16.60 -13.30 -16.66
N LYS A 200 -16.38 -13.10 -17.98
CA LYS A 200 -15.51 -13.97 -18.77
C LYS A 200 -14.07 -13.98 -18.28
N ALA A 201 -13.52 -12.84 -17.86
CA ALA A 201 -12.15 -12.80 -17.33
C ALA A 201 -11.99 -13.68 -16.08
N PHE A 202 -12.95 -13.64 -15.15
CA PHE A 202 -12.95 -14.49 -13.95
C PHE A 202 -13.13 -15.97 -14.29
N GLU A 203 -14.07 -16.30 -15.19
CA GLU A 203 -14.27 -17.67 -15.67
C GLU A 203 -12.99 -18.25 -16.29
N TYR A 204 -12.30 -17.49 -17.15
CA TYR A 204 -11.06 -17.93 -17.79
C TYR A 204 -9.92 -18.10 -16.80
N ALA A 205 -9.80 -17.20 -15.81
CA ALA A 205 -8.78 -17.31 -14.77
C ALA A 205 -9.01 -18.55 -13.89
N HIS A 206 -10.27 -18.81 -13.51
CA HIS A 206 -10.64 -19.98 -12.73
C HIS A 206 -10.45 -21.29 -13.51
N GLU A 207 -10.79 -21.32 -14.80
CA GLU A 207 -10.54 -22.47 -15.68
C GLU A 207 -9.04 -22.83 -15.73
N ALA A 208 -8.16 -21.82 -15.79
CA ALA A 208 -6.72 -22.02 -15.86
C ALA A 208 -6.12 -22.46 -14.50
N ASP A 209 -6.47 -21.80 -13.40
CA ASP A 209 -6.05 -22.20 -12.04
C ASP A 209 -7.18 -22.06 -11.01
N PRO A 210 -7.94 -23.15 -10.74
CA PRO A 210 -9.02 -23.13 -9.76
C PRO A 210 -8.57 -22.92 -8.31
N LYS A 211 -7.27 -23.00 -8.02
CA LYS A 211 -6.72 -22.85 -6.66
C LYS A 211 -6.27 -21.42 -6.36
N ALA A 212 -6.04 -20.59 -7.37
CA ALA A 212 -5.67 -19.20 -7.17
C ALA A 212 -6.92 -18.39 -6.80
N ALA A 213 -6.80 -17.53 -5.78
CA ALA A 213 -7.91 -16.66 -5.40
C ALA A 213 -8.07 -15.49 -6.39
N LEU A 214 -9.30 -15.19 -6.79
CA LEU A 214 -9.59 -14.24 -7.87
C LEU A 214 -10.18 -12.95 -7.31
N TYR A 215 -9.54 -11.82 -7.64
CA TYR A 215 -9.88 -10.50 -7.11
C TYR A 215 -10.27 -9.51 -8.21
N TYR A 216 -11.27 -8.68 -7.89
CA TYR A 216 -11.47 -7.39 -8.54
C TYR A 216 -10.70 -6.32 -7.76
N ASN A 217 -9.89 -5.48 -8.41
CA ASN A 217 -9.04 -4.47 -7.77
C ASN A 217 -9.36 -3.05 -8.27
N ASP A 218 -9.50 -2.06 -7.37
CA ASP A 218 -9.76 -0.66 -7.77
C ASP A 218 -9.32 0.36 -6.70
N TYR A 219 -8.97 1.57 -7.15
CA TYR A 219 -8.71 2.75 -6.31
C TYR A 219 -9.98 3.52 -5.99
N ASN A 220 -9.91 4.41 -4.99
CA ASN A 220 -11.05 5.18 -4.49
C ASN A 220 -12.26 4.30 -4.11
N SER A 221 -12.03 3.02 -3.80
CA SER A 221 -13.07 2.05 -3.48
C SER A 221 -13.76 2.37 -2.15
N GLU A 222 -13.17 3.25 -1.35
CA GLU A 222 -13.75 3.84 -0.16
C GLU A 222 -14.63 5.06 -0.41
N ASN A 223 -14.53 5.70 -1.58
CA ASN A 223 -15.38 6.84 -1.93
C ASN A 223 -16.84 6.38 -1.99
N PRO A 224 -17.80 7.02 -1.30
CA PRO A 224 -19.17 6.50 -1.21
C PRO A 224 -19.83 6.20 -2.57
N SER A 225 -19.67 7.09 -3.56
CA SER A 225 -20.27 6.89 -4.88
C SER A 225 -19.64 5.71 -5.62
N LYS A 226 -18.29 5.66 -5.66
CA LYS A 226 -17.57 4.58 -6.34
C LYS A 226 -17.74 3.25 -5.61
N ARG A 227 -17.76 3.27 -4.28
CA ARG A 227 -18.00 2.12 -3.41
C ARG A 227 -19.28 1.39 -3.78
N GLU A 228 -20.39 2.11 -3.89
CA GLU A 228 -21.69 1.49 -4.22
C GLU A 228 -21.73 0.94 -5.65
N LYS A 229 -21.04 1.58 -6.60
CA LYS A 229 -20.88 1.03 -7.96
C LYS A 229 -20.06 -0.26 -7.97
N ILE A 230 -18.94 -0.29 -7.25
CA ILE A 230 -18.14 -1.52 -7.10
C ILE A 230 -18.95 -2.60 -6.38
N TYR A 231 -19.68 -2.26 -5.31
CA TYR A 231 -20.55 -3.21 -4.61
C TYR A 231 -21.59 -3.81 -5.54
N LYS A 232 -22.25 -2.99 -6.37
CA LYS A 232 -23.21 -3.47 -7.38
C LYS A 232 -22.56 -4.44 -8.36
N LEU A 233 -21.36 -4.13 -8.86
CA LEU A 233 -20.61 -5.02 -9.75
C LEU A 233 -20.33 -6.36 -9.07
N LEU A 234 -19.73 -6.33 -7.88
CA LEU A 234 -19.38 -7.53 -7.13
C LEU A 234 -20.60 -8.39 -6.79
N LYS A 235 -21.71 -7.74 -6.39
CA LYS A 235 -22.98 -8.44 -6.13
C LYS A 235 -23.50 -9.12 -7.40
N ASN A 236 -23.52 -8.43 -8.54
CA ASN A 236 -23.98 -9.01 -9.80
C ASN A 236 -23.14 -10.23 -10.21
N LEU A 237 -21.80 -10.15 -10.08
CA LEU A 237 -20.91 -11.28 -10.35
C LEU A 237 -21.19 -12.47 -9.40
N LYS A 238 -21.39 -12.20 -8.10
CA LYS A 238 -21.74 -13.23 -7.10
C LYS A 238 -23.09 -13.88 -7.38
N ASP A 239 -24.13 -13.09 -7.67
CA ASP A 239 -25.48 -13.57 -7.99
C ASP A 239 -25.44 -14.45 -9.26
N ALA A 240 -24.62 -14.08 -10.24
CA ALA A 240 -24.38 -14.84 -11.46
C ALA A 240 -23.44 -16.06 -11.27
N LYS A 241 -22.99 -16.35 -10.04
CA LYS A 241 -22.08 -17.46 -9.70
C LYS A 241 -20.74 -17.41 -10.41
N VAL A 242 -20.26 -16.22 -10.77
CA VAL A 242 -18.91 -16.02 -11.29
C VAL A 242 -17.89 -16.34 -10.18
N PRO A 243 -16.77 -17.03 -10.47
CA PRO A 243 -15.75 -17.37 -9.48
C PRO A 243 -14.98 -16.10 -9.06
N ILE A 244 -15.46 -15.45 -8.01
CA ILE A 244 -14.81 -14.29 -7.38
C ILE A 244 -14.71 -14.50 -5.87
N ASP A 245 -13.48 -14.39 -5.37
CA ASP A 245 -13.14 -14.69 -3.98
C ASP A 245 -12.99 -13.43 -3.12
N GLY A 246 -12.63 -12.31 -3.75
CA GLY A 246 -12.40 -11.08 -3.01
C GLY A 246 -12.36 -9.79 -3.81
N VAL A 247 -12.15 -8.70 -3.06
CA VAL A 247 -11.93 -7.35 -3.58
C VAL A 247 -10.61 -6.79 -3.05
N GLY A 248 -9.85 -6.16 -3.95
CA GLY A 248 -8.66 -5.39 -3.66
C GLY A 248 -9.00 -3.90 -3.52
N LEU A 249 -8.66 -3.31 -2.38
CA LEU A 249 -8.68 -1.86 -2.17
C LEU A 249 -7.25 -1.37 -2.36
N GLN A 250 -6.99 -0.61 -3.43
CA GLN A 250 -5.63 -0.15 -3.74
C GLN A 250 -5.04 0.62 -2.55
N GLY A 251 -5.77 1.59 -1.99
CA GLY A 251 -5.30 2.29 -0.79
C GLY A 251 -4.30 3.40 -1.07
N HIS A 252 -4.34 4.01 -2.26
CA HIS A 252 -3.59 5.23 -2.58
C HIS A 252 -4.17 6.45 -1.87
N TRP A 253 -3.69 6.72 -0.66
CA TRP A 253 -4.30 7.67 0.26
C TRP A 253 -3.39 8.85 0.57
N LYS A 254 -3.95 9.83 1.28
CA LYS A 254 -3.28 11.05 1.71
C LYS A 254 -3.24 11.12 3.24
N LEU A 255 -2.50 12.10 3.77
CA LEU A 255 -2.43 12.36 5.20
C LEU A 255 -3.81 12.57 5.86
N ASN A 256 -4.76 13.15 5.14
CA ASN A 256 -6.05 13.58 5.66
C ASN A 256 -7.27 13.01 4.92
N ASP A 257 -7.07 12.10 3.96
CA ASP A 257 -8.12 11.61 3.06
C ASP A 257 -7.78 10.19 2.60
N PRO A 258 -8.72 9.24 2.59
CA PRO A 258 -10.10 9.27 3.11
C PRO A 258 -10.17 9.35 4.64
N SER A 259 -11.34 9.65 5.23
CA SER A 259 -11.49 9.49 6.68
C SER A 259 -11.40 8.01 7.11
N PRO A 260 -10.97 7.71 8.35
CA PRO A 260 -11.03 6.36 8.90
C PRO A 260 -12.41 5.69 8.75
N ASP A 261 -13.50 6.45 8.89
CA ASP A 261 -14.86 5.93 8.78
C ASP A 261 -15.23 5.53 7.36
N LEU A 262 -14.73 6.25 6.34
CA LEU A 262 -14.90 5.85 4.94
C LEU A 262 -14.19 4.53 4.64
N ILE A 263 -13.00 4.33 5.22
CA ILE A 263 -12.25 3.06 5.11
C ILE A 263 -13.06 1.92 5.75
N ARG A 264 -13.53 2.08 6.99
CA ARG A 264 -14.36 1.06 7.67
C ARG A 264 -15.63 0.74 6.89
N ALA A 265 -16.34 1.77 6.46
CA ALA A 265 -17.57 1.60 5.68
C ALA A 265 -17.33 0.88 4.35
N ALA A 266 -16.17 1.07 3.71
CA ALA A 266 -15.78 0.29 2.53
C ALA A 266 -15.58 -1.19 2.87
N ILE A 267 -14.82 -1.47 3.94
CA ILE A 267 -14.52 -2.83 4.38
C ILE A 267 -15.81 -3.57 4.76
N ASP A 268 -16.67 -2.96 5.58
CA ASP A 268 -17.97 -3.51 5.97
C ASP A 268 -18.85 -3.80 4.74
N ARG A 269 -18.91 -2.84 3.81
CA ARG A 269 -19.76 -2.94 2.63
C ARG A 269 -19.35 -4.11 1.75
N TYR A 270 -18.06 -4.29 1.48
CA TYR A 270 -17.60 -5.40 0.65
C TYR A 270 -17.62 -6.74 1.39
N ALA A 271 -17.29 -6.76 2.68
CA ALA A 271 -17.37 -7.96 3.50
C ALA A 271 -18.81 -8.49 3.61
N SER A 272 -19.83 -7.63 3.52
CA SER A 272 -21.24 -8.04 3.51
C SER A 272 -21.63 -8.95 2.33
N LEU A 273 -20.82 -9.01 1.27
CA LEU A 273 -20.98 -9.96 0.16
C LEU A 273 -20.33 -11.34 0.42
N GLY A 274 -19.75 -11.54 1.61
CA GLY A 274 -18.96 -12.73 1.94
C GLY A 274 -17.61 -12.79 1.22
N LEU A 275 -17.15 -11.68 0.63
CA LEU A 275 -15.88 -11.57 -0.07
C LEU A 275 -14.72 -11.33 0.90
N LYS A 276 -13.55 -11.88 0.58
CA LYS A 276 -12.30 -11.50 1.26
C LYS A 276 -11.82 -10.14 0.79
N ILE A 277 -11.10 -9.45 1.66
CA ILE A 277 -10.57 -8.12 1.38
C ILE A 277 -9.05 -8.19 1.39
N GLN A 278 -8.40 -7.52 0.45
CA GLN A 278 -6.97 -7.25 0.48
C GLN A 278 -6.72 -5.77 0.26
N ILE A 279 -5.79 -5.21 1.02
CA ILE A 279 -5.25 -3.88 0.72
C ILE A 279 -4.05 -4.12 -0.20
N THR A 280 -4.09 -3.59 -1.42
CA THR A 280 -3.27 -4.12 -2.52
C THR A 280 -2.12 -3.20 -2.93
N GLU A 281 -2.24 -1.89 -2.73
CA GLU A 281 -1.33 -0.86 -3.26
C GLU A 281 -1.14 0.31 -2.28
N LEU A 282 -1.07 0.00 -0.97
CA LEU A 282 -1.08 1.01 0.09
C LEU A 282 0.10 1.98 -0.03
N ASP A 283 -0.23 3.26 -0.12
CA ASP A 283 0.71 4.36 0.00
C ASP A 283 -0.01 5.58 0.62
N VAL A 284 0.68 6.37 1.44
CA VAL A 284 0.10 7.54 2.11
C VAL A 284 0.93 8.78 1.79
N THR A 285 0.57 9.47 0.71
CA THR A 285 1.35 10.62 0.25
C THR A 285 1.24 11.83 1.15
N ILE A 286 2.37 12.52 1.32
CA ILE A 286 2.42 13.83 1.98
C ILE A 286 1.96 14.98 1.07
N ARG A 287 1.76 14.70 -0.23
CA ARG A 287 1.37 15.74 -1.18
C ARG A 287 -0.10 16.09 -1.03
N GLY A 288 -0.38 17.38 -0.94
CA GLY A 288 -1.73 17.92 -0.96
C GLY A 288 -2.42 17.79 -2.34
N PRO A 289 -3.70 18.18 -2.43
CA PRO A 289 -4.43 18.25 -3.70
C PRO A 289 -3.67 19.11 -4.73
N ARG A 290 -3.80 18.79 -6.02
CA ARG A 290 -3.25 19.60 -7.12
C ARG A 290 -3.73 21.06 -6.98
N THR A 291 -2.87 21.96 -6.57
CA THR A 291 -2.94 23.33 -7.07
C THR A 291 -2.28 23.30 -8.44
N ARG A 292 -3.07 23.18 -9.52
CA ARG A 292 -2.58 23.69 -10.80
C ARG A 292 -2.33 25.18 -10.54
N PRO A 293 -1.12 25.73 -10.76
CA PRO A 293 -0.98 27.17 -10.81
C PRO A 293 -2.01 27.67 -11.82
N LYS A 294 -2.93 28.55 -11.40
CA LYS A 294 -3.69 29.32 -12.39
C LYS A 294 -2.64 30.03 -13.26
N PRO A 295 -2.75 30.04 -14.59
CA PRO A 295 -1.93 30.94 -15.38
C PRO A 295 -2.27 32.35 -14.91
N GLN A 296 -1.38 32.92 -14.10
CA GLN A 296 -1.47 34.29 -13.62
C GLN A 296 -0.59 35.10 -14.55
N SER A 297 -1.12 36.22 -15.04
CA SER A 297 -0.51 37.09 -16.05
C SER A 297 0.66 37.94 -15.51
N ASP A 298 1.37 37.44 -14.49
CA ASP A 298 2.46 38.14 -13.82
C ASP A 298 3.68 37.21 -13.76
N ASN A 299 4.80 37.69 -14.30
CA ASN A 299 6.08 36.97 -14.44
C ASN A 299 6.82 36.76 -13.11
N SER A 300 6.16 36.90 -11.95
CA SER A 300 6.75 36.76 -10.63
C SER A 300 6.23 35.53 -9.85
N VAL A 301 6.22 34.35 -10.47
CA VAL A 301 5.96 33.12 -9.72
C VAL A 301 7.24 32.69 -8.99
N THR A 302 7.34 32.99 -7.71
CA THR A 302 8.21 32.22 -6.81
C THR A 302 7.72 30.79 -6.81
N LEU A 303 8.49 29.86 -7.38
CA LEU A 303 8.15 28.43 -7.33
C LEU A 303 8.04 28.01 -5.86
N PRO A 304 6.96 27.32 -5.43
CA PRO A 304 6.88 26.89 -4.04
C PRO A 304 7.99 25.87 -3.77
N VAL A 305 8.86 26.17 -2.81
CA VAL A 305 9.89 25.28 -2.28
C VAL A 305 9.19 23.99 -1.83
N ASP A 306 9.77 22.83 -2.15
CA ASP A 306 9.29 21.56 -1.59
C ASP A 306 9.39 21.67 -0.06
N SER A 307 8.27 21.59 0.66
CA SER A 307 8.28 21.58 2.12
C SER A 307 9.08 20.39 2.67
N GLY A 308 9.35 19.38 1.82
CA GLY A 308 10.11 18.20 2.15
C GLY A 308 9.38 17.32 3.15
N TYR A 309 10.12 16.35 3.68
CA TYR A 309 9.66 15.47 4.74
C TYR A 309 10.08 16.03 6.11
N THR A 310 9.38 17.06 6.59
CA THR A 310 9.67 17.67 7.90
C THR A 310 9.29 16.76 9.06
N GLU A 311 9.83 17.03 10.25
CA GLU A 311 9.46 16.30 11.47
C GLU A 311 7.96 16.37 11.79
N GLY A 312 7.31 17.52 11.51
CA GLY A 312 5.87 17.68 11.64
C GLY A 312 5.08 16.80 10.67
N ILE A 313 5.51 16.73 9.40
CA ILE A 313 4.91 15.83 8.40
C ILE A 313 5.15 14.36 8.76
N ALA A 314 6.33 14.04 9.29
CA ALA A 314 6.65 12.69 9.76
C ALA A 314 5.72 12.25 10.91
N ASN A 315 5.39 13.15 11.84
CA ASN A 315 4.40 12.89 12.90
C ASN A 315 3.00 12.66 12.32
N LEU A 316 2.52 13.55 11.43
CA LEU A 316 1.21 13.41 10.79
C LEU A 316 1.08 12.09 10.01
N GLN A 317 2.12 11.73 9.26
CA GLN A 317 2.13 10.47 8.52
C GLN A 317 2.17 9.26 9.45
N ALA A 318 2.92 9.34 10.55
CA ALA A 318 2.96 8.27 11.54
C ALA A 318 1.60 8.06 12.22
N ASP A 319 0.90 9.12 12.60
CA ASP A 319 -0.44 9.04 13.17
C ASP A 319 -1.45 8.51 12.16
N ARG A 320 -1.34 8.95 10.91
CA ARG A 320 -2.18 8.47 9.82
C ARG A 320 -2.02 6.96 9.60
N TYR A 321 -0.79 6.48 9.51
CA TYR A 321 -0.50 5.05 9.37
C TYR A 321 -0.96 4.25 10.59
N ARG A 322 -0.79 4.78 11.81
CA ARG A 322 -1.28 4.15 13.05
C ARG A 322 -2.79 3.93 13.00
N ALA A 323 -3.55 4.96 12.62
CA ALA A 323 -5.00 4.89 12.51
C ALA A 323 -5.45 3.87 11.45
N ILE A 324 -4.80 3.87 10.28
CA ILE A 324 -5.06 2.91 9.20
C ILE A 324 -4.78 1.47 9.66
N PHE A 325 -3.62 1.21 10.26
CA PHE A 325 -3.26 -0.14 10.69
C PHE A 325 -4.06 -0.62 11.90
N GLN A 326 -4.57 0.29 12.75
CA GLN A 326 -5.57 -0.09 13.76
C GLN A 326 -6.82 -0.66 13.11
N ILE A 327 -7.37 0.01 12.09
CA ILE A 327 -8.51 -0.51 11.32
C ILE A 327 -8.15 -1.89 10.75
N PHE A 328 -6.97 -2.05 10.13
CA PHE A 328 -6.63 -3.33 9.53
C PHE A 328 -6.58 -4.48 10.54
N ARG A 329 -6.09 -4.22 11.76
CA ARG A 329 -6.09 -5.20 12.85
C ARG A 329 -7.50 -5.51 13.37
N ASP A 330 -8.36 -4.49 13.48
CA ASP A 330 -9.76 -4.65 13.90
C ASP A 330 -10.57 -5.49 12.89
N TYR A 331 -10.15 -5.50 11.62
CA TYR A 331 -10.78 -6.23 10.52
C TYR A 331 -10.03 -7.49 10.07
N LYS A 332 -9.15 -8.05 10.91
CA LYS A 332 -8.32 -9.23 10.58
C LYS A 332 -9.10 -10.48 10.13
N GLN A 333 -10.39 -10.57 10.46
CA GLN A 333 -11.28 -11.66 10.05
C GLN A 333 -11.62 -11.63 8.55
N VAL A 334 -11.57 -10.46 7.92
CA VAL A 334 -11.91 -10.26 6.49
C VAL A 334 -10.74 -9.77 5.66
N ILE A 335 -9.81 -9.02 6.26
CA ILE A 335 -8.57 -8.59 5.59
C ILE A 335 -7.57 -9.74 5.59
N THR A 336 -7.16 -10.13 4.39
CA THR A 336 -6.32 -11.32 4.15
C THR A 336 -4.93 -10.99 3.60
N SER A 337 -4.63 -9.72 3.35
CA SER A 337 -3.30 -9.22 2.95
C SER A 337 -3.27 -7.69 3.02
N VAL A 338 -2.12 -7.11 3.35
CA VAL A 338 -1.84 -5.67 3.20
C VAL A 338 -0.52 -5.49 2.45
N THR A 339 -0.58 -4.87 1.27
CA THR A 339 0.56 -4.69 0.37
C THR A 339 0.86 -3.21 0.16
N PHE A 340 2.13 -2.82 0.27
CA PHE A 340 2.59 -1.46 -0.02
C PHE A 340 2.96 -1.29 -1.50
N TRP A 341 2.69 -0.11 -2.09
CA TRP A 341 3.05 0.16 -3.48
C TRP A 341 4.41 0.86 -3.59
N ASN A 342 5.43 0.05 -3.87
CA ASN A 342 6.87 0.32 -3.82
C ASN A 342 7.52 0.08 -2.44
N VAL A 343 8.83 -0.19 -2.45
CA VAL A 343 9.60 -0.64 -1.26
C VAL A 343 9.96 0.51 -0.32
N SER A 344 10.36 1.65 -0.86
CA SER A 344 10.87 2.78 -0.08
C SER A 344 10.67 4.10 -0.81
N ASP A 345 10.75 5.20 -0.07
CA ASP A 345 10.65 6.55 -0.62
C ASP A 345 11.75 6.87 -1.64
N ARG A 346 12.79 6.03 -1.79
CA ARG A 346 13.80 6.17 -2.85
C ARG A 346 13.14 6.24 -4.22
N TYR A 347 12.15 5.37 -4.45
CA TYR A 347 11.40 5.29 -5.69
C TYR A 347 9.92 5.05 -5.36
N SER A 348 9.09 6.06 -5.59
CA SER A 348 7.64 5.91 -5.62
C SER A 348 7.10 6.29 -6.98
N TRP A 349 6.14 5.52 -7.50
CA TRP A 349 5.41 5.88 -8.72
C TRP A 349 4.75 7.28 -8.64
N LEU A 350 4.42 7.74 -7.43
CA LEU A 350 3.86 9.06 -7.19
C LEU A 350 4.86 10.17 -7.54
N ASP A 351 6.16 9.92 -7.48
CA ASP A 351 7.20 10.85 -7.94
C ASP A 351 7.04 11.20 -9.41
N ALA A 352 6.61 10.27 -10.27
CA ALA A 352 6.31 10.57 -11.66
C ALA A 352 4.93 11.22 -11.88
N ARG A 353 3.91 10.84 -11.09
CA ARG A 353 2.51 11.25 -11.35
C ARG A 353 2.20 12.70 -10.99
N ASN A 354 2.97 13.30 -10.08
CA ASN A 354 2.84 14.70 -9.62
C ASN A 354 4.17 15.34 -9.14
N GLY A 355 5.30 14.66 -9.28
CA GLY A 355 6.63 15.12 -8.83
C GLY A 355 7.67 15.23 -9.94
N GLY A 356 7.29 14.89 -11.18
CA GLY A 356 8.13 15.10 -12.35
C GLY A 356 8.19 16.58 -12.64
N LEU A 357 9.42 17.10 -12.72
CA LEU A 357 9.80 18.35 -13.37
C LEU A 357 8.70 19.43 -13.28
N ALA A 358 8.79 20.33 -12.31
CA ALA A 358 8.18 21.65 -12.49
C ALA A 358 8.88 22.34 -13.67
N GLY A 359 8.45 21.96 -14.87
CA GLY A 359 9.03 22.27 -16.16
C GLY A 359 8.00 21.91 -17.22
N GLY A 360 6.82 22.52 -17.11
CA GLY A 360 5.84 22.51 -18.20
C GLY A 360 6.39 23.19 -19.44
N ALA A 361 5.60 23.27 -20.52
CA ALA A 361 5.97 23.79 -21.85
C ALA A 361 6.52 25.24 -21.92
N ALA A 362 6.82 25.87 -20.79
CA ALA A 362 7.51 27.15 -20.65
C ALA A 362 8.92 27.04 -20.01
N ALA A 363 9.44 25.84 -19.78
CA ALA A 363 10.76 25.66 -19.17
C ALA A 363 11.89 25.96 -20.17
N SER A 364 12.64 27.03 -19.92
CA SER A 364 13.97 27.21 -20.53
C SER A 364 15.00 26.33 -19.83
N LEU A 365 16.16 26.12 -20.48
CA LEU A 365 17.30 25.35 -19.96
C LEU A 365 17.80 25.79 -18.56
N ASN A 366 17.35 26.94 -18.04
CA ASN A 366 17.77 27.51 -16.76
C ASN A 366 16.70 27.42 -15.65
N THR A 367 15.59 26.69 -15.85
CA THR A 367 14.54 26.54 -14.82
C THR A 367 14.95 25.45 -13.82
N PRO A 368 15.06 25.73 -12.49
CA PRO A 368 15.40 24.71 -11.51
C PRO A 368 14.36 23.60 -11.46
N MET A 369 14.79 22.37 -11.76
CA MET A 369 13.96 21.18 -11.66
C MET A 369 13.70 20.84 -10.18
N VAL A 370 12.60 21.32 -9.59
CA VAL A 370 12.23 20.85 -8.24
C VAL A 370 11.51 19.52 -8.38
N VAL A 371 12.22 18.41 -8.13
CA VAL A 371 11.58 17.11 -7.90
C VAL A 371 10.88 17.20 -6.55
N ARG A 372 9.55 17.28 -6.56
CA ARG A 372 8.78 17.13 -5.32
C ARG A 372 8.63 15.65 -5.05
N LYS A 373 9.07 15.13 -3.91
CA LYS A 373 8.87 13.70 -3.57
C LYS A 373 7.55 13.46 -2.83
N ALA A 374 7.02 12.25 -2.91
CA ALA A 374 5.72 11.91 -2.31
C ALA A 374 5.84 11.35 -0.89
N TYR A 375 7.04 10.89 -0.54
CA TYR A 375 7.44 10.20 0.69
C TYR A 375 6.38 9.25 1.27
N PRO A 376 5.74 8.38 0.47
CA PRO A 376 4.47 7.82 0.86
C PRO A 376 4.59 6.50 1.64
N LEU A 377 5.80 6.02 1.93
CA LEU A 377 6.04 4.65 2.41
C LEU A 377 6.61 4.59 3.84
N LEU A 378 6.91 3.39 4.33
CA LEU A 378 7.46 3.17 5.67
C LEU A 378 8.99 3.25 5.73
N PHE A 379 9.68 3.21 4.60
CA PHE A 379 11.14 3.27 4.51
C PHE A 379 11.56 4.51 3.74
N ASP A 380 12.59 5.20 4.21
CA ASP A 380 13.12 6.40 3.57
C ASP A 380 13.96 6.08 2.32
N GLU A 381 14.55 7.11 1.71
CA GLU A 381 15.37 6.97 0.51
C GLU A 381 16.65 6.14 0.72
N ASN A 382 17.07 5.97 1.97
CA ASN A 382 18.22 5.19 2.40
C ASN A 382 17.84 3.80 2.94
N LEU A 383 16.59 3.36 2.68
CA LEU A 383 16.03 2.09 3.14
C LEU A 383 15.90 1.99 4.66
N GLN A 384 15.96 3.11 5.39
CA GLN A 384 15.81 3.14 6.85
C GLN A 384 14.34 3.26 7.24
N ARG A 385 13.96 2.62 8.34
CA ARG A 385 12.60 2.66 8.90
C ARG A 385 12.26 4.09 9.33
N LYS A 386 11.20 4.66 8.76
CA LYS A 386 10.68 5.99 9.12
C LYS A 386 9.91 5.95 10.44
N LYS A 387 9.56 7.12 10.99
CA LYS A 387 8.65 7.23 12.14
C LYS A 387 7.32 6.48 11.91
N ALA A 388 6.79 6.52 10.69
CA ALA A 388 5.61 5.78 10.29
C ALA A 388 5.75 4.26 10.42
N TYR A 389 6.94 3.69 10.19
CA TYR A 389 7.18 2.26 10.43
C TYR A 389 6.92 1.92 11.90
N TRP A 390 7.47 2.71 12.81
CA TRP A 390 7.36 2.45 14.24
C TRP A 390 5.96 2.63 14.79
N SER A 391 5.13 3.47 14.16
CA SER A 391 3.73 3.65 14.55
C SER A 391 2.84 2.48 14.14
N VAL A 392 3.24 1.70 13.11
CA VAL A 392 2.50 0.50 12.69
C VAL A 392 2.92 -0.77 13.42
N VAL A 393 4.09 -0.84 14.07
CA VAL A 393 4.53 -2.06 14.80
C VAL A 393 4.41 -1.97 16.32
N LYS A 394 4.24 -0.78 16.90
CA LYS A 394 4.06 -0.58 18.35
C LYS A 394 2.56 -0.56 18.70
N PHE A 395 1.97 -1.74 18.88
CA PHE A 395 0.57 -1.95 19.28
C PHE A 395 0.41 -3.14 20.21
#